data_AF-A0A1B6HF74-F1
#
_entry.id   AF-A0A1B6HF74-F1
#
_cell.length_a   1.000
_cell.length_b   1.000
_cell.length_c   1.000
_cell.angle_alpha   90.00
_cell.angle_beta   90.00
_cell.angle_gamma   90.00
#
_symmetry.space_group_name_H-M   'P 1'
#
loop_
_entity.id
_entity.type
_entity.pdbx_description
1 polymer ?
#
loop_
_entity_poly.entity_id
_entity_poly.type
_entity_poly.pdbx_seq_one_letter_code
_entity_poly.pdbx_strand_id
1 'polypeptide(L)'
;SKRIIGKSIHPFCDKVKRDPLETECTDDRSSVALCNLVEHLSPLPTHYQNFDSIPHVKEGREGYYGGSVSLADYCPYIQEFTWRSKNVVVRGSHCQYVENNPHKDKNFALETYGESSRCIDHTEQMWEERSCSQVRQWQHWGSGCYQYTCKSGRLHL
;
A
#
# COMPACT_ATOMS: atom_id res chain seq x y z
N SER A 1 -1.37 17.21 11.87
CA SER A 1 -0.64 16.04 11.34
C SER A 1 0.45 16.47 10.36
N LYS A 2 1.58 15.75 10.27
CA LYS A 2 2.67 16.05 9.31
C LYS A 2 2.19 16.09 7.85
N ARG A 3 1.22 15.24 7.48
CA ARG A 3 0.59 15.25 6.14
C ARG A 3 -0.08 16.60 5.81
N ILE A 4 -0.74 17.24 6.78
CA ILE A 4 -1.43 18.54 6.60
C ILE A 4 -0.45 19.65 6.22
N ILE A 5 0.79 19.57 6.72
CA ILE A 5 1.86 20.54 6.41
C ILE A 5 2.80 20.04 5.29
N GLY A 6 2.37 19.04 4.51
CA GLY A 6 3.13 18.50 3.37
C GLY A 6 4.41 17.75 3.75
N LYS A 7 4.56 17.31 5.01
CA LYS A 7 5.71 16.51 5.47
C LYS A 7 5.40 15.03 5.45
N SER A 8 6.37 14.25 5.01
CA SER A 8 6.32 12.78 5.07
C SER A 8 6.19 12.28 6.52
N ILE A 9 5.41 11.22 6.70
CA ILE A 9 5.31 10.47 7.95
C ILE A 9 6.16 9.20 7.95
N HIS A 10 6.84 8.87 6.84
CA HIS A 10 7.75 7.73 6.78
C HIS A 10 8.80 7.80 7.92
N PRO A 11 9.15 6.66 8.52
CA PRO A 11 8.77 5.29 8.13
C PRO A 11 7.36 4.85 8.61
N PHE A 12 6.66 5.69 9.36
CA PHE A 12 5.35 5.36 9.94
C PHE A 12 4.18 5.60 8.97
N CYS A 13 3.00 5.10 9.33
CA CYS A 13 1.81 5.21 8.51
C CYS A 13 0.51 5.24 9.33
N ASP A 14 -0.57 5.71 8.73
CA ASP A 14 -1.87 5.98 9.40
C ASP A 14 -3.08 5.42 8.63
N LYS A 15 -2.85 4.60 7.60
CA LYS A 15 -3.92 4.02 6.78
C LYS A 15 -4.31 2.63 7.29
N VAL A 16 -5.58 2.46 7.64
CA VAL A 16 -6.14 1.13 7.95
C VAL A 16 -6.39 0.38 6.63
N LYS A 17 -6.03 -0.91 6.60
CA LYS A 17 -6.32 -1.79 5.47
C LYS A 17 -7.83 -1.91 5.24
N ARG A 18 -8.29 -1.64 4.02
CA ARG A 18 -9.72 -1.67 3.60
C ARG A 18 -9.89 -2.43 2.28
N ASP A 19 -11.13 -2.72 1.93
CA ASP A 19 -11.51 -3.30 0.63
C ASP A 19 -12.28 -2.25 -0.21
N PRO A 20 -11.87 -1.94 -1.45
CA PRO A 20 -10.68 -2.44 -2.15
C PRO A 20 -9.36 -1.94 -1.54
N LEU A 21 -8.29 -2.74 -1.69
CA LEU A 21 -7.00 -2.44 -1.07
C LEU A 21 -6.37 -1.17 -1.63
N GLU A 22 -6.17 -0.19 -0.77
CA GLU A 22 -5.40 1.02 -1.07
C GLU A 22 -3.93 0.76 -0.74
N THR A 23 -3.12 0.59 -1.77
CA THR A 23 -1.67 0.36 -1.69
C THR A 23 -0.89 1.66 -1.83
N GLU A 24 0.32 1.69 -1.32
CA GLU A 24 1.26 2.79 -1.45
C GLU A 24 2.68 2.26 -1.69
N CYS A 25 3.59 3.13 -2.13
CA CYS A 25 4.98 2.74 -2.33
C CYS A 25 5.80 2.75 -1.03
N THR A 26 6.80 1.87 -0.97
CA THR A 26 7.89 2.03 0.00
C THR A 26 8.64 3.36 -0.23
N ASP A 27 9.32 3.87 0.79
CA ASP A 27 10.06 5.15 0.72
C ASP A 27 11.14 5.13 -0.39
N ASP A 28 11.78 3.99 -0.59
CA ASP A 28 12.78 3.75 -1.66
C ASP A 28 12.15 3.36 -3.02
N ARG A 29 10.82 3.32 -3.09
CA ARG A 29 10.03 2.94 -4.27
C ARG A 29 10.39 1.58 -4.87
N SER A 30 10.98 0.68 -4.09
CA SER A 30 11.36 -0.67 -4.54
C SER A 30 10.17 -1.62 -4.60
N SER A 31 9.11 -1.34 -3.83
CA SER A 31 8.00 -2.27 -3.63
C SER A 31 6.65 -1.55 -3.50
N VAL A 32 5.60 -2.23 -3.94
CA VAL A 32 4.22 -1.92 -3.53
C VAL A 32 4.03 -2.43 -2.10
N ALA A 33 3.38 -1.63 -1.26
CA ALA A 33 3.32 -1.88 0.17
C ALA A 33 1.97 -1.46 0.77
N LEU A 34 1.78 -1.83 2.03
CA LEU A 34 0.63 -1.47 2.83
C LEU A 34 1.09 -0.97 4.19
N CYS A 35 0.32 -0.07 4.79
CA CYS A 35 0.47 0.23 6.20
C CYS A 35 0.08 -1.00 7.04
N ASN A 36 0.96 -1.47 7.92
CA ASN A 36 0.68 -2.63 8.78
C ASN A 36 -0.19 -2.29 10.00
N LEU A 37 -0.99 -1.23 9.92
CA LEU A 37 -1.95 -0.80 10.92
C LEU A 37 -3.16 -1.73 10.94
N VAL A 38 -3.45 -2.30 12.11
CA VAL A 38 -4.53 -3.26 12.33
C VAL A 38 -5.34 -2.90 13.57
N GLU A 39 -6.57 -3.41 13.63
CA GLU A 39 -7.39 -3.39 14.83
C GLU A 39 -7.05 -4.59 15.73
N HIS A 40 -6.85 -4.34 17.02
CA HIS A 40 -6.60 -5.34 18.05
C HIS A 40 -7.89 -5.69 18.79
N LEU A 41 -7.94 -6.91 19.37
CA LEU A 41 -9.12 -7.38 20.11
C LEU A 41 -9.40 -6.59 21.40
N SER A 42 -8.36 -5.99 21.97
CA SER A 42 -8.41 -5.17 23.17
C SER A 42 -7.65 -3.86 22.93
N PRO A 43 -7.95 -2.78 23.68
CA PRO A 43 -7.16 -1.56 23.61
C PRO A 43 -5.69 -1.85 23.89
N LEU A 44 -4.81 -1.22 23.12
CA LEU A 44 -3.38 -1.21 23.40
C LEU A 44 -3.11 -0.45 24.71
N PRO A 45 -2.04 -0.78 25.45
CA PRO A 45 -1.56 0.04 26.55
C PRO A 45 -1.40 1.51 26.14
N THR A 46 -1.69 2.45 27.04
CA THR A 46 -1.72 3.89 26.73
C THR A 46 -0.42 4.41 26.10
N HIS A 47 0.74 3.87 26.48
CA HIS A 47 2.03 4.28 25.92
C HIS A 47 2.28 3.78 24.48
N TYR A 48 1.44 2.87 23.96
CA TYR A 48 1.44 2.39 22.58
C TYR A 48 0.30 2.99 21.73
N GLN A 49 -0.54 3.85 22.31
CA GLN A 49 -1.62 4.53 21.59
C GLN A 49 -1.07 5.79 20.92
N ASN A 50 -0.67 5.66 19.66
CA ASN A 50 0.05 6.71 18.92
C ASN A 50 -0.85 7.70 18.15
N PHE A 51 -2.17 7.54 18.22
CA PHE A 51 -3.12 8.25 17.36
C PHE A 51 -4.15 9.05 18.15
N ASP A 52 -4.26 10.34 17.82
CA ASP A 52 -5.39 11.18 18.25
C ASP A 52 -6.63 10.95 17.37
N SER A 53 -6.41 10.62 16.08
CA SER A 53 -7.45 10.25 15.12
C SER A 53 -6.85 9.40 14.01
N ILE A 54 -7.67 8.52 13.43
CA ILE A 54 -7.28 7.66 12.29
C ILE A 54 -8.36 7.79 11.21
N PRO A 55 -8.00 8.05 9.93
CA PRO A 55 -8.97 8.12 8.85
C PRO A 55 -9.87 6.89 8.80
N HIS A 56 -11.18 7.11 8.72
CA HIS A 56 -12.21 6.06 8.64
C HIS A 56 -12.37 5.18 9.89
N VAL A 57 -11.74 5.54 11.01
CA VAL A 57 -11.99 4.95 12.32
C VAL A 57 -12.90 5.90 13.10
N LYS A 58 -13.85 5.33 13.86
CA LYS A 58 -14.75 6.11 14.72
C LYS A 58 -13.97 6.70 15.90
N GLU A 59 -14.21 7.96 16.21
CA GLU A 59 -13.63 8.63 17.38
C GLU A 59 -13.85 7.84 18.68
N GLY A 60 -12.81 7.72 19.50
CA GLY A 60 -12.75 6.93 20.73
C GLY A 60 -12.37 5.47 20.52
N ARG A 61 -12.13 5.02 19.28
CA ARG A 61 -11.66 3.67 18.96
C ARG A 61 -10.16 3.60 18.67
N GLU A 62 -9.46 4.74 18.60
CA GLU A 62 -8.04 4.85 18.24
C GLU A 62 -7.15 3.94 19.08
N GLY A 63 -7.46 3.82 20.38
CA GLY A 63 -6.71 2.95 21.29
C GLY A 63 -6.73 1.45 20.94
N TYR A 64 -7.64 1.00 20.06
CA TYR A 64 -7.67 -0.37 19.54
C TYR A 64 -6.78 -0.56 18.31
N TYR A 65 -6.18 0.50 17.77
CA TYR A 65 -5.43 0.45 16.52
C TYR A 65 -3.94 0.67 16.75
N GLY A 66 -3.12 -0.17 16.12
CA GLY A 66 -1.67 -0.03 16.09
C GLY A 66 -1.04 -0.97 15.08
N GLY A 67 0.28 -0.90 14.93
CA GLY A 67 1.05 -1.81 14.08
C GLY A 67 0.86 -3.27 14.49
N SER A 68 0.90 -4.17 13.52
CA SER A 68 0.71 -5.62 13.74
C SER A 68 1.89 -6.31 14.45
N VAL A 69 3.02 -5.63 14.62
CA VAL A 69 4.26 -6.18 15.16
C VAL A 69 4.54 -5.62 16.55
N SER A 70 4.43 -6.45 17.58
CA SER A 70 4.68 -6.03 18.98
C SER A 70 6.13 -5.63 19.26
N LEU A 71 7.11 -6.24 18.57
CA LEU A 71 8.52 -5.86 18.67
C LEU A 71 8.81 -4.44 18.16
N ALA A 72 7.90 -3.88 17.36
CA ALA A 72 7.97 -2.50 16.91
C ALA A 72 7.13 -1.57 17.80
N ASP A 73 6.85 -1.97 19.05
CA ASP A 73 6.05 -1.19 20.01
C ASP A 73 4.69 -0.75 19.45
N TYR A 74 4.10 -1.57 18.58
CA TYR A 74 2.87 -1.26 17.85
C TYR A 74 2.94 0.04 17.04
N CYS A 75 4.12 0.56 16.73
CA CYS A 75 4.30 1.65 15.77
C CYS A 75 4.03 1.11 14.36
N PRO A 76 2.99 1.61 13.66
CA PRO A 76 2.68 1.13 12.32
C PRO A 76 3.65 1.72 11.29
N TYR A 77 4.09 0.91 10.34
CA TYR A 77 5.02 1.26 9.28
C TYR A 77 4.61 0.65 7.94
N ILE A 78 5.19 1.17 6.85
CA ILE A 78 4.95 0.67 5.50
C ILE A 78 5.66 -0.66 5.30
N GLN A 79 4.89 -1.69 4.99
CA GLN A 79 5.34 -3.06 4.92
C GLN A 79 5.01 -3.68 3.55
N GLU A 80 6.03 -4.32 2.96
CA GLU A 80 5.85 -5.17 1.79
C GLU A 80 4.93 -6.36 2.10
N PHE A 81 4.31 -6.93 1.07
CA PHE A 81 3.42 -8.06 1.26
C PHE A 81 3.50 -9.06 0.11
N THR A 82 2.92 -10.23 0.34
CA THR A 82 2.75 -11.25 -0.68
C THR A 82 1.30 -11.37 -1.06
N TRP A 83 1.01 -11.38 -2.35
CA TRP A 83 -0.30 -11.74 -2.88
C TRP A 83 -0.56 -13.23 -2.64
N ARG A 84 -1.73 -13.53 -2.09
CA ARG A 84 -2.15 -14.91 -1.82
C ARG A 84 -3.47 -15.22 -2.52
N SER A 85 -3.59 -16.43 -3.03
CA SER A 85 -4.84 -16.98 -3.56
C SER A 85 -5.08 -18.35 -2.93
N LYS A 86 -6.25 -18.56 -2.32
CA LYS A 86 -6.57 -19.79 -1.58
C LYS A 86 -5.46 -20.19 -0.59
N ASN A 87 -4.95 -19.21 0.16
CA ASN A 87 -3.83 -19.32 1.12
C ASN A 87 -2.44 -19.66 0.56
N VAL A 88 -2.31 -19.83 -0.76
CA VAL A 88 -1.02 -20.04 -1.44
C VAL A 88 -0.44 -18.70 -1.90
N VAL A 89 0.85 -18.49 -1.68
CA VAL A 89 1.57 -17.31 -2.19
C VAL A 89 1.64 -17.40 -3.71
N VAL A 90 1.19 -16.33 -4.39
CA VAL A 90 1.16 -16.23 -5.85
C VAL A 90 2.32 -15.38 -6.36
N ARG A 91 2.56 -14.24 -5.72
CA ARG A 91 3.67 -13.33 -6.03
C ARG A 91 3.97 -12.40 -4.84
N GLY A 92 5.18 -11.88 -4.76
CA GLY A 92 5.55 -10.78 -3.87
C GLY A 92 5.13 -9.41 -4.42
N SER A 93 5.52 -8.34 -3.73
CA SER A 93 5.21 -6.96 -4.10
C SER A 93 6.42 -6.12 -4.51
N HIS A 94 7.62 -6.70 -4.48
CA HIS A 94 8.86 -6.01 -4.90
C HIS A 94 8.92 -5.87 -6.41
N CYS A 95 9.01 -4.62 -6.89
CA CYS A 95 8.92 -4.26 -8.30
C CYS A 95 10.05 -4.80 -9.16
N GLN A 96 11.21 -5.13 -8.58
CA GLN A 96 12.40 -5.51 -9.34
C GLN A 96 12.47 -6.99 -9.68
N TYR A 97 11.57 -7.80 -9.13
CA TYR A 97 11.55 -9.25 -9.30
C TYR A 97 10.59 -9.67 -10.41
N VAL A 98 11.13 -10.28 -11.47
CA VAL A 98 10.37 -10.62 -12.68
C VAL A 98 9.25 -11.63 -12.40
N GLU A 99 9.45 -12.52 -11.43
CA GLU A 99 8.45 -13.48 -10.95
C GLU A 99 7.19 -12.82 -10.35
N ASN A 100 7.26 -11.54 -10.00
CA ASN A 100 6.11 -10.79 -9.47
C ASN A 100 5.21 -10.19 -10.55
N ASN A 101 5.52 -10.41 -11.83
CA ASN A 101 4.65 -9.97 -12.92
C ASN A 101 3.26 -10.63 -12.80
N PRO A 102 2.18 -9.84 -12.84
CA PRO A 102 0.83 -10.38 -12.86
C PRO A 102 0.57 -11.15 -14.17
N HIS A 103 -0.31 -12.15 -14.11
CA HIS A 103 -0.78 -12.84 -15.32
C HIS A 103 -1.44 -11.83 -16.26
N LYS A 104 -1.21 -11.96 -17.58
CA LYS A 104 -1.69 -11.00 -18.59
C LYS A 104 -3.19 -10.71 -18.48
N ASP A 105 -4.01 -11.74 -18.31
CA ASP A 105 -5.47 -11.63 -18.16
C ASP A 105 -5.93 -10.95 -16.87
N LYS A 106 -5.01 -10.67 -15.94
CA LYS A 106 -5.24 -10.05 -14.62
C LYS A 106 -4.39 -8.81 -14.42
N ASN A 107 -3.60 -8.40 -15.41
CA ASN A 107 -2.74 -7.23 -15.35
C ASN A 107 -3.48 -5.96 -15.78
N PHE A 108 -4.57 -5.65 -15.10
CA PHE A 108 -5.43 -4.53 -15.49
C PHE A 108 -4.72 -3.19 -15.29
N ALA A 109 -3.84 -3.09 -14.28
CA ALA A 109 -3.05 -1.90 -13.98
C ALA A 109 -1.82 -1.69 -14.89
N LEU A 110 -1.64 -2.56 -15.89
CA LEU A 110 -0.49 -2.54 -16.80
C LEU A 110 0.85 -2.54 -16.06
N GLU A 111 0.90 -3.21 -14.91
CA GLU A 111 2.11 -3.31 -14.12
C GLU A 111 3.17 -4.11 -14.88
N THR A 112 4.42 -3.71 -14.75
CA THR A 112 5.56 -4.48 -15.27
C THR A 112 6.62 -4.55 -14.18
N TYR A 113 7.00 -5.77 -13.82
CA TYR A 113 8.02 -6.04 -12.82
C TYR A 113 9.34 -6.49 -13.50
N GLY A 114 10.47 -6.03 -12.97
CA GLY A 114 11.81 -6.32 -13.49
C GLY A 114 12.84 -5.30 -13.04
N GLU A 115 14.13 -5.51 -13.33
CA GLU A 115 15.23 -4.71 -12.76
C GLU A 115 15.05 -3.19 -12.88
N SER A 116 14.48 -2.73 -14.00
CA SER A 116 14.21 -1.31 -14.28
C SER A 116 12.77 -0.88 -13.94
N SER A 117 12.13 -1.55 -12.98
CA SER A 117 10.79 -1.18 -12.49
C SER A 117 10.84 -0.59 -11.09
N ARG A 118 10.00 0.43 -10.85
CA ARG A 118 9.83 1.08 -9.55
C ARG A 118 8.35 1.23 -9.22
N CYS A 119 8.07 1.34 -7.93
CA CYS A 119 6.73 1.63 -7.46
C CYS A 119 6.41 3.12 -7.70
N ILE A 120 5.27 3.35 -8.33
CA ILE A 120 4.72 4.67 -8.58
C ILE A 120 3.40 4.80 -7.84
N ASP A 121 3.28 5.84 -7.02
CA ASP A 121 2.03 6.17 -6.36
C ASP A 121 1.06 6.73 -7.41
N HIS A 122 -0.18 6.25 -7.38
CA HIS A 122 -1.27 6.79 -8.18
C HIS A 122 -1.90 7.99 -7.47
N THR A 123 -3.01 8.49 -8.00
CA THR A 123 -3.80 9.50 -7.31
C THR A 123 -4.50 8.90 -6.09
N GLU A 124 -5.01 9.76 -5.21
CA GLU A 124 -5.85 9.37 -4.06
C GLU A 124 -7.27 8.91 -4.49
N GLN A 125 -7.51 8.74 -5.78
CA GLN A 125 -8.79 8.34 -6.33
C GLN A 125 -8.66 6.99 -7.02
N MET A 126 -9.58 6.09 -6.71
CA MET A 126 -9.69 4.83 -7.42
C MET A 126 -10.11 5.12 -8.87
N TRP A 127 -9.36 4.56 -9.81
CA TRP A 127 -9.65 4.64 -11.23
C TRP A 127 -10.66 3.56 -11.63
N GLU A 128 -11.44 3.83 -12.67
CA GLU A 128 -12.46 2.89 -13.17
C GLU A 128 -12.12 2.50 -14.61
N GLU A 129 -12.01 1.19 -14.87
CA GLU A 129 -12.05 0.67 -16.23
C GLU A 129 -13.51 0.45 -16.63
N ARG A 130 -13.94 1.08 -17.73
CA ARG A 130 -15.28 0.92 -18.30
C ARG A 130 -15.16 0.33 -19.69
N SER A 131 -15.72 -0.86 -19.88
CA SER A 131 -16.07 -1.38 -21.21
C SER A 131 -17.58 -1.38 -21.37
N CYS A 132 -18.08 -1.30 -22.60
CA CYS A 132 -19.51 -1.12 -22.91
C CYS A 132 -20.47 -2.13 -22.22
N SER A 133 -19.97 -3.26 -21.69
CA SER A 133 -20.74 -4.31 -21.04
C SER A 133 -20.26 -4.70 -19.63
N GLN A 134 -19.13 -4.19 -19.13
CA GLN A 134 -18.57 -4.57 -17.83
C GLN A 134 -17.89 -3.40 -17.11
N VAL A 135 -18.27 -3.21 -15.84
CA VAL A 135 -17.50 -2.48 -14.83
C VAL A 135 -16.73 -3.50 -14.01
N ARG A 136 -15.40 -3.40 -13.98
CA ARG A 136 -14.54 -4.36 -13.25
C ARG A 136 -14.19 -3.84 -11.87
N GLN A 137 -14.16 -4.74 -10.89
CA GLN A 137 -13.74 -4.43 -9.52
C GLN A 137 -12.22 -4.62 -9.39
N TRP A 138 -11.55 -3.52 -9.04
CA TRP A 138 -10.12 -3.51 -8.73
C TRP A 138 -9.85 -4.25 -7.42
N GLN A 139 -8.93 -5.21 -7.43
CA GLN A 139 -8.49 -5.86 -6.19
C GLN A 139 -7.65 -4.92 -5.32
N HIS A 140 -6.95 -4.00 -5.96
CA HIS A 140 -6.18 -2.94 -5.30
C HIS A 140 -6.03 -1.72 -6.21
N TRP A 141 -5.71 -0.58 -5.60
CA TRP A 141 -5.41 0.69 -6.25
C TRP A 141 -4.40 1.48 -5.42
N GLY A 142 -4.05 2.70 -5.82
CA GLY A 142 -3.19 3.62 -5.06
C GLY A 142 -1.71 3.54 -5.42
N SER A 143 -1.20 2.41 -5.91
CA SER A 143 0.15 2.30 -6.45
C SER A 143 0.30 1.10 -7.39
N GLY A 144 1.39 1.07 -8.15
CA GLY A 144 1.74 -0.04 -9.03
C GLY A 144 3.21 -0.02 -9.45
N CYS A 145 3.72 -1.14 -9.96
CA CYS A 145 5.09 -1.24 -10.46
C CYS A 145 5.16 -0.97 -11.96
N TYR A 146 6.00 -0.02 -12.37
CA TYR A 146 6.16 0.37 -13.77
C TYR A 146 7.62 0.45 -14.14
N GLN A 147 7.92 0.10 -15.39
CA GLN A 147 9.24 0.35 -15.95
C GLN A 147 9.50 1.85 -15.97
N TYR A 148 10.74 2.24 -15.73
CA TYR A 148 11.13 3.64 -15.80
C TYR A 148 12.46 3.82 -16.51
N THR A 149 12.63 4.98 -17.14
CA THR A 149 13.92 5.45 -17.63
C THR A 149 14.14 6.90 -17.23
N CYS A 150 15.33 7.22 -16.74
CA CYS A 150 15.73 8.59 -16.43
C CYS A 150 16.52 9.16 -17.61
N LYS A 151 15.97 10.17 -18.29
CA LYS A 151 16.62 10.79 -19.45
C LYS A 151 16.50 12.31 -19.36
N SER A 152 17.62 13.01 -19.54
CA SER A 152 17.67 14.48 -19.53
C SER A 152 17.04 15.11 -18.28
N GLY A 153 17.25 14.51 -17.10
CA GLY A 153 16.68 14.98 -15.83
C GLY A 153 15.17 14.75 -15.68
N ARG A 154 14.56 13.93 -16.55
CA ARG A 154 13.14 13.60 -16.52
C ARG A 154 12.93 12.11 -16.28
N LEU A 155 11.86 11.80 -15.55
CA LEU A 155 11.33 10.47 -15.39
C LEU A 155 10.43 10.15 -16.59
N HIS A 156 10.68 9.01 -17.23
CA HIS A 156 9.83 8.44 -18.26
C HIS A 156 9.30 7.10 -17.74
N LEU A 157 7.99 6.93 -17.79
CA LEU A 157 7.26 5.70 -17.46
C LEU A 157 6.75 5.06 -18.76
#